data_AF-A0A661MPT5-F1
#
_entry.id   AF-A0A661MPT5-F1
#
_cell.length_a   1.000
_cell.length_b   1.000
_cell.length_c   1.000
_cell.angle_alpha   90.00
_cell.angle_beta   90.00
_cell.angle_gamma   90.00
#
_symmetry.space_group_name_H-M   'P 1'
#
loop_
_entity.id
_entity.type
_entity.pdbx_description
1 polymer ?
#
loop_
_entity_poly.entity_id
_entity_poly.type
_entity_poly.pdbx_seq_one_letter_code
_entity_poly.pdbx_strand_id
1 'polypeptide(L)' 'MHYEGTCIRPPSEAFSILLQVTLGCSHNKCTFCGTYKDKRFTIKPDEIILSDIIFASKYMRNQDRV' A
#
# COMPACT_ATOMS: atom_id res chain seq x y z
N MET A 1 0.20 1.49 -10.67
CA MET A 1 -0.21 1.07 -9.31
C MET A 1 -0.55 -0.41 -9.34
N HIS A 2 0.34 -1.23 -8.81
CA HIS A 2 0.17 -2.66 -8.64
C HIS A 2 -0.24 -2.94 -7.19
N TYR A 3 -1.52 -3.20 -6.94
CA TYR A 3 -2.02 -3.60 -5.63
C TYR A 3 -2.32 -5.10 -5.58
N GLU A 4 -2.03 -5.74 -4.45
CA GLU A 4 -2.24 -7.17 -4.26
C GLU A 4 -3.05 -7.48 -2.99
N GLY A 5 -4.24 -8.04 -3.23
CA GLY A 5 -5.29 -8.32 -2.25
C GLY A 5 -5.78 -7.10 -1.48
N THR A 6 -6.13 -7.27 -0.21
CA THR A 6 -6.87 -6.25 0.54
C THR A 6 -5.97 -5.10 0.97
N CYS A 7 -6.25 -3.91 0.42
CA CYS A 7 -5.70 -2.63 0.87
C CYS A 7 -6.80 -1.88 1.63
N ILE A 8 -6.54 -1.57 2.91
CA ILE A 8 -7.43 -0.73 3.72
C ILE A 8 -6.95 0.71 3.59
N ARG A 9 -7.83 1.59 3.11
CA ARG A 9 -7.57 3.04 3.03
C ARG A 9 -8.65 3.80 3.79
N PRO A 10 -8.31 4.43 4.93
CA PRO A 10 -9.26 5.22 5.70
C PRO A 10 -9.87 6.36 4.87
N PRO A 11 -11.11 6.81 5.17
CA PRO A 11 -11.75 7.92 4.45
C PRO A 11 -10.95 9.24 4.51
N SER A 12 -10.19 9.47 5.58
CA SER A 12 -9.29 10.63 5.71
C SER A 12 -8.22 10.68 4.62
N GLU A 13 -7.80 9.52 4.13
CA GLU A 13 -6.75 9.31 3.12
C GLU A 13 -7.34 9.11 1.70
N ALA A 14 -8.63 9.39 1.48
CA ALA A 14 -9.27 9.15 0.19
C ALA A 14 -8.59 9.88 -1.00
N PHE A 15 -7.94 11.00 -0.71
CA PHE A 15 -7.24 11.86 -1.67
C PHE A 15 -5.71 11.87 -1.48
N SER A 16 -5.14 10.82 -0.85
CA SER A 16 -3.70 10.61 -0.79
C SER A 16 -3.26 9.46 -1.71
N ILE A 17 -1.97 9.45 -2.06
CA ILE A 17 -1.36 8.36 -2.81
C ILE A 17 -1.12 7.20 -1.84
N LEU A 18 -1.71 6.04 -2.13
CA LEU A 18 -1.43 4.80 -1.42
C LEU A 18 -0.34 4.01 -2.17
N LEU A 19 0.89 3.99 -1.69
CA LEU A 19 1.96 3.18 -2.27
C LEU A 19 2.11 1.86 -1.49
N GLN A 20 1.75 0.73 -2.11
CA GLN A 20 1.90 -0.58 -1.46
C GLN A 20 3.30 -1.16 -1.71
N VAL A 21 4.18 -1.02 -0.72
CA VAL A 21 5.56 -1.54 -0.74
C VAL A 21 5.70 -2.97 -0.21
N THR A 22 4.78 -3.40 0.65
CA THR A 22 4.81 -4.71 1.30
C THR A 22 3.47 -5.42 1.22
N LEU A 23 3.52 -6.75 1.33
CA LEU A 23 2.38 -7.64 1.50
C LEU A 23 2.42 -8.21 2.91
N GLY A 24 1.26 -8.24 3.58
CA GLY A 24 1.17 -8.71 4.96
C GLY A 24 1.77 -7.73 5.97
N CYS A 25 2.12 -8.24 7.16
CA CYS A 25 2.68 -7.45 8.25
C CYS A 25 3.92 -8.15 8.80
N SER A 26 5.04 -7.42 8.96
CA SER A 26 6.28 -7.96 9.53
C SER A 26 6.14 -8.31 11.02
N HIS A 27 5.22 -7.67 11.73
CA HIS A 27 5.00 -7.89 13.16
C HIS A 27 4.06 -9.06 13.45
N ASN A 28 2.90 -9.12 12.77
CA ASN A 28 1.87 -10.17 12.82
C ASN A 28 1.50 -10.75 14.22
N LYS A 29 1.66 -9.99 15.30
CA LYS A 29 1.34 -10.40 16.69
C LYS A 29 0.29 -9.50 17.37
N CYS A 30 -0.28 -8.54 16.64
CA CYS A 30 -1.29 -7.62 17.17
C CYS A 30 -2.59 -8.37 17.51
N THR A 31 -3.10 -8.19 18.72
CA THR A 31 -4.38 -8.78 19.15
C THR A 31 -5.60 -8.16 18.45
N PHE A 32 -5.47 -6.92 17.97
CA PHE A 32 -6.54 -6.15 17.32
C PHE A 32 -6.58 -6.28 15.79
N CYS A 33 -5.48 -6.66 15.14
CA CYS A 33 -5.38 -6.64 13.68
C CYS A 33 -5.77 -8.00 13.09
N GLY A 34 -6.94 -8.06 12.45
CA GLY A 34 -7.38 -9.24 11.67
C GLY A 34 -6.88 -9.25 10.22
N THR A 35 -6.44 -8.10 9.70
CA THR A 35 -6.27 -7.86 8.26
C THR A 35 -5.20 -8.71 7.58
N TYR A 36 -4.10 -8.99 8.28
CA TYR A 36 -2.91 -9.61 7.67
C TYR A 36 -2.63 -11.02 8.21
N LYS A 37 -3.55 -11.63 8.96
CA LYS A 37 -3.35 -12.95 9.57
C LYS A 37 -3.10 -14.06 8.54
N ASP A 38 -3.73 -13.94 7.37
CA ASP A 38 -3.67 -14.95 6.31
C ASP A 38 -2.58 -14.69 5.26
N LYS A 39 -1.80 -13.61 5.41
CA LYS A 39 -0.77 -13.23 4.43
C LYS A 39 0.63 -13.31 5.03
N ARG A 40 1.54 -14.01 4.35
CA ARG A 40 2.97 -13.97 4.69
C ARG A 40 3.54 -12.60 4.36
N PHE A 41 4.43 -12.12 5.23
CA PHE A 41 5.15 -10.88 4.99
C PHE A 41 6.06 -11.02 3.77
N THR A 42 5.99 -10.08 2.82
CA THR A 42 6.88 -10.03 1.65
C THR A 42 7.07 -8.58 1.24
N ILE A 43 8.29 -8.23 0.81
CA ILE A 43 8.61 -6.92 0.24
C ILE A 43 8.51 -7.06 -1.29
N LYS A 44 7.85 -6.10 -1.95
CA LYS A 44 7.75 -6.14 -3.41
C LYS A 44 9.12 -5.86 -4.05
N PRO A 45 9.39 -6.39 -5.26
CA PRO A 45 10.58 -6.03 -6.02
C PRO A 45 10.66 -4.53 -6.27
N ASP A 46 11.86 -3.96 -6.18
CA ASP A 46 12.13 -2.54 -6.38
C ASP A 46 11.63 -2.04 -7.73
N GLU A 47 11.73 -2.86 -8.79
CA GLU A 47 11.24 -2.52 -10.13
C GLU A 47 9.73 -2.20 -10.14
N ILE A 48 8.93 -2.98 -9.40
CA ILE A 48 7.48 -2.76 -9.28
C ILE A 48 7.21 -1.48 -8.50
N ILE A 49 7.91 -1.29 -7.38
CA ILE A 49 7.76 -0.10 -6.53
C ILE A 49 8.10 1.17 -7.32
N LEU A 50 9.22 1.16 -8.05
CA LEU A 50 9.67 2.27 -8.88
C LEU A 50 8.69 2.54 -10.03
N SER A 51 8.20 1.50 -10.70
CA SER A 51 7.16 1.63 -11.73
C SER A 51 5.90 2.30 -11.19
N ASP A 52 5.47 1.93 -9.98
CA ASP A 52 4.32 2.54 -9.31
C ASP A 52 4.55 4.01 -8.93
N ILE A 53 5.75 4.35 -8.46
CA ILE A 53 6.13 5.73 -8.17
C ILE A 53 6.11 6.58 -9.46
N ILE A 54 6.68 6.07 -10.55
CA ILE A 54 6.68 6.76 -11.85
C ILE A 54 5.26 6.94 -12.37
N PHE A 55 4.42 5.92 -12.24
CA PHE A 55 3.00 5.99 -12.58
C PHE A 55 2.28 7.07 -11.76
N ALA A 56 2.44 7.05 -10.43
CA ALA A 56 1.80 8.01 -9.54
C ALA A 56 2.25 9.45 -9.85
N SER A 57 3.55 9.67 -10.06
CA SER A 57 4.12 10.96 -10.45
C SER A 57 3.50 11.51 -11.75
N LYS A 58 3.25 10.65 -12.74
CA LYS A 58 2.69 11.09 -14.03
C LYS A 58 1.19 11.37 -13.97
N TYR A 59 0.43 10.53 -13.25
CA TYR A 59 -1.03 10.45 -13.38
C TYR A 59 -1.81 10.91 -12.13
N MET A 60 -1.21 10.92 -10.94
CA MET A 60 -1.90 11.24 -9.68
C MET A 60 -1.57 12.65 -9.20
N ARG A 61 -1.92 13.67 -10.01
CA ARG A 61 -1.51 15.08 -9.78
C ARG A 61 -2.39 15.88 -8.82
N ASN A 62 -3.58 15.37 -8.48
CA ASN A 62 -4.60 16.09 -7.69
C ASN A 62 -4.79 15.44 -6.31
N GLN A 63 -3.70 15.11 -5.63
CA GLN A 63 -3.74 14.57 -4.27
C GLN A 63 -3.47 15.71 -3.29
N ASP A 64 -4.55 16.40 -2.91
CA ASP A 64 -4.50 17.71 -2.24
C ASP A 64 -4.39 17.63 -0.71
N ARG A 65 -4.15 16.43 -0.16
CA ARG A 65 -4.02 16.22 1.29
C ARG A 65 -2.70 15.53 1.62
N VAL A 66 -1.82 16.30 2.25
CA VAL A 66 -0.60 15.84 2.95
C VAL A 66 -0.94 15.65 4.42
#